data_AF-A0A831P106-F1
#
_entry.id   AF-A0A831P106-F1
#
_cell.length_a   1.000
_cell.length_b   1.000
_cell.length_c   1.000
_cell.angle_alpha   90.00
_cell.angle_beta   90.00
_cell.angle_gamma   90.00
#
_symmetry.space_group_name_H-M   'P 1'
#
loop_
_entity.id
_entity.type
_entity.pdbx_description
1 polymer ?
#
loop_
_entity_poly.entity_id
_entity_poly.type
_entity_poly.pdbx_seq_one_letter_code
_entity_poly.pdbx_strand_id
1 'polypeptide(L)'
;MKIDKMPPEGMRTVIFENEPVGYVPETGNMEENIRLAREFLEEKGLWKDVPVERTMYGQAQSFANASNHIYEKDLKTIPRNPQGIAPFVVNAAFSAEMYQKCIQKKYGEVSRTHTLTVLHQNLPNSVKSQIVAHKNQLESEYEVDSGVAFEDHLGTINNAFERWRYIYENSGNSVHIPTIIF
;
A
#
# COMPACT_ATOMS: atom_id res chain seq x y z
N MET A 1 12.80 -23.30 24.46
CA MET A 1 13.59 -22.25 25.11
C MET A 1 13.04 -20.92 24.61
N LYS A 2 12.56 -20.04 25.49
CA LYS A 2 11.93 -18.77 25.08
C LYS A 2 13.04 -17.77 24.80
N ILE A 3 13.16 -17.31 23.55
CA ILE A 3 14.15 -16.30 23.15
C ILE A 3 13.64 -14.95 23.66
N ASP A 4 14.47 -14.23 24.40
CA ASP A 4 14.15 -12.89 24.90
C ASP A 4 14.24 -11.85 23.78
N LYS A 5 13.40 -10.81 23.85
CA LYS A 5 13.48 -9.64 22.99
C LYS A 5 14.78 -8.86 23.22
N MET A 6 15.27 -8.81 24.47
CA MET A 6 16.59 -8.23 24.76
C MET A 6 17.69 -9.27 24.50
N PRO A 7 18.61 -9.00 23.56
CA PRO A 7 19.72 -9.90 23.29
C PRO A 7 20.81 -9.78 24.36
N PRO A 8 21.68 -10.79 24.52
CA PRO A 8 22.92 -10.66 25.27
C PRO A 8 23.79 -9.50 24.75
N GLU A 9 24.73 -9.04 25.57
CA GLU A 9 25.67 -7.99 25.18
C GLU A 9 26.45 -8.38 23.91
N GLY A 10 26.56 -7.44 22.95
CA GLY A 10 27.23 -7.68 21.67
C GLY A 10 26.43 -8.52 20.68
N MET A 11 25.16 -8.81 20.96
CA MET A 11 24.27 -9.58 20.08
C MET A 11 23.06 -8.75 19.65
N ARG A 12 22.45 -9.14 18.54
CA ARG A 12 21.21 -8.61 18.00
C ARG A 12 20.16 -9.72 17.88
N THR A 13 18.95 -9.44 18.32
CA THR A 13 17.81 -10.36 18.18
C THR A 13 17.40 -10.50 16.71
N VAL A 14 17.34 -11.73 16.21
CA VAL A 14 16.73 -12.06 14.93
C VAL A 14 15.24 -12.27 15.15
N ILE A 15 14.41 -11.52 14.42
CA ILE A 15 12.95 -11.59 14.50
C ILE A 15 12.41 -12.23 13.22
N PHE A 16 11.52 -13.21 13.38
CA PHE A 16 10.78 -13.84 12.30
C PHE A 16 9.30 -13.88 12.67
N GLU A 17 8.41 -13.45 11.77
CA GLU A 17 6.96 -13.36 12.03
C GLU A 17 6.60 -12.64 13.34
N ASN A 18 7.34 -11.55 13.64
CA ASN A 18 7.20 -10.72 14.83
C ASN A 18 7.57 -11.42 16.17
N GLU A 19 8.22 -12.58 16.10
CA GLU A 19 8.71 -13.33 17.26
C GLU A 19 10.25 -13.44 17.26
N PRO A 20 10.90 -13.33 18.43
CA PRO A 20 12.33 -13.60 18.56
C PRO A 20 12.65 -15.07 18.26
N VAL A 21 13.54 -15.32 17.30
CA VAL A 21 13.93 -16.69 16.91
C VAL A 21 15.39 -17.02 17.19
N GLY A 22 16.20 -16.02 17.56
CA GLY A 22 17.55 -16.21 18.04
C GLY A 22 18.36 -14.92 18.06
N TYR A 23 19.68 -15.06 18.08
CA TYR A 23 20.63 -13.96 18.18
C TYR A 23 21.76 -14.13 17.18
N VAL A 24 22.26 -13.01 16.66
CA VAL A 24 23.47 -12.92 15.83
C VAL A 24 24.41 -11.85 16.39
N PRO A 25 25.73 -11.92 16.16
CA PRO A 25 26.65 -10.88 16.59
C PRO A 25 26.28 -9.49 16.03
N GLU A 26 26.38 -8.47 16.87
CA GLU A 26 26.27 -7.06 16.45
C GLU A 26 27.64 -6.58 15.99
N THR A 27 27.78 -6.30 14.68
CA THR A 27 29.07 -5.96 14.06
C THR A 27 29.28 -4.45 13.87
N GLY A 28 28.26 -3.63 14.11
CA GLY A 28 28.27 -2.20 13.80
C GLY A 28 28.18 -1.89 12.28
N ASN A 29 28.18 -2.90 11.42
CA ASN A 29 27.98 -2.79 9.98
C ASN A 29 26.61 -3.36 9.60
N MET A 30 25.77 -2.52 8.98
CA MET A 30 24.39 -2.89 8.64
C MET A 30 24.30 -4.02 7.60
N GLU A 31 25.15 -4.02 6.57
CA GLU A 31 25.15 -5.06 5.53
C GLU A 31 25.57 -6.40 6.12
N GLU A 32 26.60 -6.40 6.95
CA GLU A 32 27.10 -7.61 7.62
C GLU A 32 26.07 -8.17 8.61
N ASN A 33 25.40 -7.31 9.38
CA ASN A 33 24.31 -7.72 10.27
C ASN A 33 23.14 -8.35 9.51
N ILE A 34 22.79 -7.81 8.32
CA ILE A 34 21.75 -8.39 7.46
C ILE A 34 22.17 -9.77 6.95
N ARG A 35 23.44 -9.92 6.53
CA ARG A 35 23.99 -11.19 6.07
C ARG A 35 23.93 -12.25 7.16
N LEU A 36 24.42 -11.95 8.36
CA LEU A 36 24.41 -12.87 9.50
C LEU A 36 22.98 -13.26 9.91
N ALA A 37 22.05 -12.32 9.94
CA ALA A 37 20.64 -12.61 10.22
C ALA A 37 20.00 -13.50 9.16
N ARG A 38 20.35 -13.31 7.88
CA ARG A 38 19.89 -14.14 6.78
C ARG A 38 20.45 -15.56 6.87
N GLU A 39 21.77 -15.71 7.03
CA GLU A 39 22.42 -17.02 7.21
C GLU A 39 21.79 -17.78 8.39
N PHE A 40 21.57 -17.11 9.52
CA PHE A 40 20.88 -17.68 10.67
C PHE A 40 19.47 -18.19 10.32
N LEU A 41 18.68 -17.41 9.58
CA LEU A 41 17.33 -17.82 9.18
C LEU A 41 17.35 -18.98 8.17
N GLU A 42 18.32 -19.00 7.24
CA GLU A 42 18.51 -20.08 6.28
C GLU A 42 18.90 -21.39 6.98
N GLU A 43 19.86 -21.34 7.91
CA GLU A 43 20.28 -22.49 8.73
C GLU A 43 19.13 -23.07 9.56
N LYS A 44 18.23 -22.21 10.05
CA LYS A 44 17.04 -22.63 10.81
C LYS A 44 15.89 -23.13 9.93
N GLY A 45 16.02 -23.07 8.61
CA GLY A 45 14.93 -23.37 7.67
C GLY A 45 13.75 -22.40 7.79
N LEU A 46 13.99 -21.22 8.38
CA LEU A 46 12.99 -20.16 8.58
C LEU A 46 13.01 -19.16 7.41
N TRP A 47 14.13 -19.05 6.69
CA TRP A 47 14.21 -18.20 5.51
C TRP A 47 13.28 -18.72 4.42
N LYS A 48 12.44 -17.81 3.90
CA LYS A 48 11.58 -18.06 2.75
C LYS A 48 11.75 -16.90 1.80
N ASP A 49 12.06 -17.21 0.55
CA ASP A 49 12.04 -16.20 -0.49
C ASP A 49 10.61 -15.69 -0.65
N VAL A 50 10.43 -14.39 -0.40
CA VAL A 50 9.15 -13.72 -0.60
C VAL A 50 9.09 -13.26 -2.04
N PRO A 51 8.13 -13.75 -2.85
CA PRO A 51 7.96 -13.27 -4.21
C PRO A 51 7.78 -11.76 -4.24
N VAL A 52 8.35 -11.08 -5.25
CA VAL A 52 8.29 -9.62 -5.37
C VAL A 52 6.85 -9.13 -5.36
N GLU A 53 5.94 -9.88 -5.99
CA GLU A 53 4.50 -9.61 -6.04
C GLU A 53 3.89 -9.60 -4.65
N ARG A 54 4.34 -10.49 -3.75
CA ARG A 54 3.85 -10.55 -2.37
C ARG A 54 4.31 -9.34 -1.56
N THR A 55 5.54 -8.89 -1.78
CA THR A 55 6.05 -7.65 -1.17
C THR A 55 5.31 -6.42 -1.71
N MET A 56 5.08 -6.34 -3.03
CA MET A 56 4.30 -5.26 -3.65
C MET A 56 2.86 -5.23 -3.13
N TYR A 57 2.22 -6.39 -3.00
CA TYR A 57 0.89 -6.51 -2.40
C TYR A 57 0.88 -6.00 -0.94
N GLY A 58 1.87 -6.40 -0.13
CA GLY A 58 1.97 -5.94 1.26
C GLY A 58 2.16 -4.43 1.40
N GLN A 59 2.92 -3.82 0.48
CA GLN A 59 3.06 -2.36 0.42
C GLN A 59 1.75 -1.69 0.01
N ALA A 60 1.11 -2.16 -1.06
CA ALA A 60 -0.20 -1.66 -1.49
C ALA A 60 -1.23 -1.70 -0.35
N GLN A 61 -1.29 -2.83 0.38
CA GLN A 61 -2.18 -3.01 1.51
C GLN A 61 -1.86 -2.08 2.68
N SER A 62 -0.58 -1.79 2.95
CA SER A 62 -0.19 -0.81 3.97
C SER A 62 -0.75 0.58 3.66
N PHE A 63 -0.63 1.06 2.41
CA PHE A 63 -1.20 2.35 1.99
C PHE A 63 -2.74 2.35 2.02
N ALA A 64 -3.38 1.27 1.59
CA ALA A 64 -4.83 1.13 1.66
C ALA A 64 -5.34 1.17 3.11
N ASN A 65 -4.65 0.46 4.02
CA ASN A 65 -4.98 0.45 5.45
C ASN A 65 -4.78 1.82 6.10
N ALA A 66 -3.71 2.54 5.74
CA ALA A 66 -3.49 3.90 6.21
C ALA A 66 -4.60 4.85 5.73
N SER A 67 -4.98 4.76 4.45
CA SER A 67 -6.11 5.52 3.90
C SER A 67 -7.41 5.22 4.64
N ASN A 68 -7.75 3.93 4.84
CA ASN A 68 -8.93 3.53 5.58
C ASN A 68 -8.93 4.02 7.02
N HIS A 69 -7.77 3.97 7.70
CA HIS A 69 -7.63 4.50 9.06
C HIS A 69 -7.96 5.99 9.14
N ILE A 70 -7.44 6.77 8.17
CA ILE A 70 -7.70 8.20 8.09
C ILE A 70 -9.18 8.46 7.77
N TYR A 71 -9.76 7.72 6.83
CA TYR A 71 -11.18 7.85 6.51
C TYR A 71 -12.05 7.62 7.75
N GLU A 72 -11.88 6.47 8.41
CA GLU A 72 -12.67 6.08 9.57
C GLU A 72 -12.47 7.00 10.77
N LYS A 73 -11.25 7.53 11.00
CA LYS A 73 -10.97 8.38 12.16
C LYS A 73 -11.16 9.86 11.95
N ASP A 74 -10.77 10.39 10.79
CA ASP A 74 -10.73 11.82 10.54
C ASP A 74 -11.90 12.31 9.68
N LEU A 75 -12.35 11.51 8.71
CA LEU A 75 -13.30 11.99 7.69
C LEU A 75 -14.74 11.59 7.99
N LYS A 76 -14.93 10.40 8.58
CA LYS A 76 -16.25 9.83 8.90
C LYS A 76 -16.78 10.23 10.28
N THR A 77 -15.90 10.53 11.23
CA THR A 77 -16.27 10.91 12.61
C THR A 77 -16.66 12.39 12.71
N ILE A 78 -17.48 12.73 13.71
CA ILE A 78 -17.84 14.11 14.04
C ILE A 78 -17.23 14.45 15.41
N PRO A 79 -16.53 15.60 15.56
CA PRO A 79 -16.22 16.58 14.52
C PRO A 79 -15.19 16.05 13.52
N ARG A 80 -15.41 16.36 12.23
CA ARG A 80 -14.50 15.95 11.16
C ARG A 80 -13.16 16.68 11.28
N ASN A 81 -12.08 15.97 10.96
CA ASN A 81 -10.72 16.51 10.90
C ASN A 81 -10.30 16.72 9.43
N PRO A 82 -10.34 17.95 8.90
CA PRO A 82 -10.01 18.22 7.50
C PRO A 82 -8.53 17.96 7.16
N GLN A 83 -7.64 17.88 8.16
CA GLN A 83 -6.23 17.56 7.94
C GLN A 83 -6.03 16.13 7.41
N GLY A 84 -7.02 15.24 7.59
CA GLY A 84 -6.98 13.88 7.07
C GLY A 84 -7.19 13.79 5.55
N ILE A 85 -7.68 14.83 4.89
CA ILE A 85 -8.14 14.71 3.50
C ILE A 85 -7.00 14.47 2.51
N ALA A 86 -5.96 15.30 2.58
CA ALA A 86 -4.79 15.14 1.72
C ALA A 86 -4.10 13.77 1.91
N PRO A 87 -3.77 13.33 3.14
CA PRO A 87 -3.15 12.02 3.32
C PRO A 87 -4.11 10.87 2.96
N PHE A 88 -5.42 10.97 3.18
CA PHE A 88 -6.39 9.97 2.73
C PHE A 88 -6.29 9.74 1.21
N VAL A 89 -6.39 10.82 0.43
CA VAL A 89 -6.40 10.76 -1.03
C VAL A 89 -5.07 10.25 -1.58
N VAL A 90 -3.95 10.73 -1.05
CA VAL A 90 -2.59 10.30 -1.43
C VAL A 90 -2.39 8.81 -1.17
N ASN A 91 -2.73 8.34 0.04
CA ASN A 91 -2.59 6.92 0.38
C ASN A 91 -3.52 6.05 -0.48
N ALA A 92 -4.76 6.48 -0.73
CA ALA A 92 -5.71 5.74 -1.57
C ALA A 92 -5.19 5.59 -3.01
N ALA A 93 -4.83 6.70 -3.65
CA ALA A 93 -4.36 6.69 -5.04
C ALA A 93 -3.06 5.89 -5.20
N PHE A 94 -2.11 6.03 -4.27
CA PHE A 94 -0.87 5.25 -4.33
C PHE A 94 -1.11 3.76 -4.10
N SER A 95 -2.02 3.40 -3.20
CA SER A 95 -2.39 2.00 -3.00
C SER A 95 -2.97 1.38 -4.27
N ALA A 96 -3.83 2.12 -4.99
CA ALA A 96 -4.39 1.70 -6.27
C ALA A 96 -3.30 1.51 -7.33
N GLU A 97 -2.32 2.43 -7.42
CA GLU A 97 -1.18 2.29 -8.32
C GLU A 97 -0.37 1.02 -8.02
N MET A 98 -0.06 0.80 -6.73
CA MET A 98 0.71 -0.36 -6.29
C MET A 98 -0.03 -1.68 -6.54
N TYR A 99 -1.34 -1.73 -6.31
CA TYR A 99 -2.13 -2.92 -6.64
C TYR A 99 -2.14 -3.20 -8.14
N GLN A 100 -2.35 -2.20 -8.99
CA GLN A 100 -2.31 -2.39 -10.45
C GLN A 100 -0.93 -2.91 -10.91
N LYS A 101 0.16 -2.33 -10.39
CA LYS A 101 1.53 -2.78 -10.69
C LYS A 101 1.82 -4.19 -10.15
N CYS A 102 1.28 -4.55 -8.98
CA CYS A 102 1.38 -5.90 -8.44
C CYS A 102 0.68 -6.92 -9.35
N ILE A 103 -0.52 -6.59 -9.85
CA ILE A 103 -1.26 -7.44 -10.78
C ILE A 103 -0.50 -7.57 -12.12
N GLN A 104 -0.01 -6.45 -12.67
CA GLN A 104 0.85 -6.49 -13.86
C GLN A 104 2.06 -7.40 -13.67
N LYS A 105 2.77 -7.26 -12.54
CA LYS A 105 3.93 -8.11 -12.22
C LYS A 105 3.57 -9.60 -12.21
N LYS A 106 2.40 -9.95 -11.67
CA LYS A 106 1.89 -11.33 -11.63
C LYS A 106 1.58 -11.91 -13.01
N TYR A 107 1.16 -11.07 -13.95
CA TYR A 107 0.68 -11.53 -15.27
C TYR A 107 1.55 -11.07 -16.46
N GLY A 108 2.70 -10.43 -16.20
CA GLY A 108 3.60 -9.92 -17.24
C GLY A 108 4.58 -8.86 -16.74
N GLU A 109 4.83 -7.86 -17.59
CA GLU A 109 5.75 -6.76 -17.29
C GLU A 109 5.04 -5.61 -16.57
N VAL A 110 5.77 -4.97 -15.64
CA VAL A 110 5.30 -3.80 -14.91
C VAL A 110 5.54 -2.56 -15.75
N SER A 111 4.47 -1.82 -16.04
CA SER A 111 4.58 -0.55 -16.74
C SER A 111 5.25 0.51 -15.86
N ARG A 112 6.07 1.36 -16.49
CA ARG A 112 6.74 2.48 -15.82
C ARG A 112 5.84 3.70 -15.60
N THR A 113 4.62 3.69 -16.15
CA THR A 113 3.67 4.79 -15.95
C THR A 113 3.11 4.82 -14.52
N HIS A 114 2.60 5.98 -14.12
CA HIS A 114 1.87 6.21 -12.87
C HIS A 114 0.37 6.46 -13.13
N THR A 115 -0.03 6.57 -14.40
CA THR A 115 -1.42 6.78 -14.79
C THR A 115 -2.21 5.48 -14.60
N LEU A 116 -3.07 5.44 -13.58
CA LEU A 116 -3.92 4.31 -13.18
C LEU A 116 -4.76 3.74 -14.33
N THR A 117 -5.35 4.60 -15.16
CA THR A 117 -6.14 4.14 -16.32
C THR A 117 -5.28 3.38 -17.32
N VAL A 118 -4.06 3.86 -17.60
CA VAL A 118 -3.10 3.18 -18.48
C VAL A 118 -2.59 1.88 -17.84
N LEU A 119 -2.33 1.89 -16.52
CA LEU A 119 -1.96 0.68 -15.80
C LEU A 119 -3.04 -0.40 -15.91
N HIS A 120 -4.31 -0.02 -15.77
CA HIS A 120 -5.42 -0.94 -15.91
C HIS A 120 -5.59 -1.45 -17.35
N GLN A 121 -5.49 -0.56 -18.35
CA GLN A 121 -5.61 -0.93 -19.77
C GLN A 121 -4.60 -1.99 -20.18
N ASN A 122 -3.39 -1.93 -19.63
CA ASN A 122 -2.31 -2.88 -19.89
C ASN A 122 -2.51 -4.26 -19.24
N LEU A 123 -3.54 -4.45 -18.41
CA LEU A 123 -3.87 -5.75 -17.86
C LEU A 123 -4.49 -6.68 -18.92
N PRO A 124 -4.24 -8.00 -18.85
CA PRO A 124 -4.95 -8.98 -19.68
C PRO A 124 -6.47 -8.86 -19.52
N ASN A 125 -7.23 -9.03 -20.61
CA ASN A 125 -8.69 -8.93 -20.58
C ASN A 125 -9.33 -9.88 -19.56
N SER A 126 -8.79 -11.10 -19.38
CA SER A 126 -9.27 -12.06 -18.39
C SER A 126 -9.14 -11.56 -16.94
N VAL A 127 -8.13 -10.73 -16.66
CA VAL A 127 -7.91 -10.11 -15.35
C VAL A 127 -8.83 -8.91 -15.17
N LYS A 128 -8.99 -8.07 -16.21
CA LYS A 128 -9.94 -6.95 -16.19
C LYS A 128 -11.37 -7.43 -15.93
N SER A 129 -11.80 -8.52 -16.56
CA SER A 129 -13.11 -9.13 -16.30
C SER A 129 -13.29 -9.59 -14.85
N GLN A 130 -12.23 -10.14 -14.22
CA GLN A 130 -12.26 -10.50 -12.79
C GLN A 130 -12.39 -9.27 -11.90
N ILE A 131 -11.66 -8.20 -12.22
CA ILE A 131 -11.74 -6.93 -11.48
C ILE A 131 -13.17 -6.36 -11.56
N VAL A 132 -13.77 -6.31 -12.75
CA VAL A 132 -15.15 -5.84 -12.94
C VAL A 132 -16.14 -6.72 -12.17
N ALA A 133 -15.98 -8.04 -12.21
CA ALA A 133 -16.84 -8.95 -11.46
C ALA A 133 -16.76 -8.70 -9.94
N HIS A 134 -15.55 -8.52 -9.40
CA HIS A 134 -15.36 -8.17 -7.99
C HIS A 134 -15.90 -6.78 -7.66
N LYS A 135 -15.69 -5.79 -8.54
CA LYS A 135 -16.24 -4.44 -8.37
C LYS A 135 -17.76 -4.50 -8.22
N ASN A 136 -18.44 -5.17 -9.14
CA ASN A 136 -19.90 -5.29 -9.11
C ASN A 136 -20.42 -6.00 -7.84
N GLN A 137 -19.65 -6.92 -7.26
CA GLN A 137 -20.00 -7.57 -5.99
C GLN A 137 -19.86 -6.62 -4.79
N LEU A 138 -18.97 -5.64 -4.89
CA LEU A 138 -18.58 -4.75 -3.79
C LEU A 138 -19.21 -3.35 -3.89
N GLU A 139 -19.83 -2.99 -5.02
CA GLU A 139 -20.47 -1.67 -5.24
C GLU A 139 -21.39 -1.26 -4.10
N SER A 140 -22.29 -2.17 -3.69
CA SER A 140 -23.26 -1.91 -2.63
C SER A 140 -22.64 -1.82 -1.24
N GLU A 141 -21.53 -2.52 -0.99
CA GLU A 141 -20.84 -2.53 0.31
C GLU A 141 -20.12 -1.19 0.55
N TYR A 142 -19.51 -0.64 -0.50
CA TYR A 142 -18.70 0.57 -0.41
C TYR A 142 -19.44 1.84 -0.88
N GLU A 143 -20.76 1.78 -1.05
CA GLU A 143 -21.59 2.91 -1.50
C GLU A 143 -21.05 3.58 -2.77
N VAL A 144 -20.44 2.79 -3.67
CA VAL A 144 -19.89 3.26 -4.93
C VAL A 144 -21.01 3.31 -5.96
N ASP A 145 -21.08 4.40 -6.73
CA ASP A 145 -22.08 4.58 -7.79
C ASP A 145 -22.18 3.34 -8.70
N SER A 146 -23.35 2.70 -8.67
CA SER A 146 -23.62 1.50 -9.45
C SER A 146 -23.59 1.79 -10.94
N GLY A 147 -22.95 0.92 -11.72
CA GLY A 147 -22.93 1.04 -13.18
C GLY A 147 -21.90 2.01 -13.76
N VAL A 148 -21.09 2.66 -12.93
CA VAL A 148 -19.89 3.40 -13.37
C VAL A 148 -18.81 2.40 -13.81
N ALA A 149 -18.11 2.64 -14.92
CA ALA A 149 -17.04 1.72 -15.34
C ALA A 149 -15.88 1.76 -14.34
N PHE A 150 -15.18 0.64 -14.15
CA PHE A 150 -14.04 0.58 -13.23
C PHE A 150 -12.96 1.59 -13.61
N GLU A 151 -12.72 1.76 -14.91
CA GLU A 151 -11.80 2.73 -15.48
C GLU A 151 -12.16 4.18 -15.16
N ASP A 152 -13.45 4.49 -15.02
CA ASP A 152 -13.91 5.85 -14.69
C ASP A 152 -13.61 6.20 -13.22
N HIS A 153 -13.72 5.21 -12.32
CA HIS A 153 -13.25 5.37 -10.94
C HIS A 153 -11.75 5.66 -10.91
N LEU A 154 -10.94 4.91 -11.68
CA LEU A 154 -9.50 5.17 -11.81
C LEU A 154 -9.22 6.55 -12.41
N GLY A 155 -10.00 6.98 -13.40
CA GLY A 155 -9.91 8.29 -14.03
C GLY A 155 -10.11 9.44 -13.03
N THR A 156 -10.94 9.23 -12.02
CA THR A 156 -11.23 10.23 -10.98
C THR A 156 -10.03 10.48 -10.06
N ILE A 157 -9.33 9.41 -9.69
CA ILE A 157 -8.16 9.47 -8.78
C ILE A 157 -6.80 9.54 -9.50
N ASN A 158 -6.80 9.40 -10.83
CA ASN A 158 -5.60 9.34 -11.69
C ASN A 158 -4.61 10.49 -11.43
N ASN A 159 -5.14 11.70 -11.30
CA ASN A 159 -4.37 12.93 -11.11
C ASN A 159 -4.55 13.49 -9.70
N ALA A 160 -4.96 12.66 -8.73
CA ALA A 160 -5.26 13.14 -7.38
C ALA A 160 -4.05 13.82 -6.72
N PHE A 161 -2.85 13.28 -6.96
CA PHE A 161 -1.58 13.88 -6.54
C PHE A 161 -1.32 15.25 -7.16
N GLU A 162 -1.44 15.35 -8.49
CA GLU A 162 -1.19 16.59 -9.22
C GLU A 162 -2.23 17.65 -8.87
N ARG A 163 -3.51 17.27 -8.79
CA ARG A 163 -4.61 18.17 -8.40
C ARG A 163 -4.39 18.72 -6.99
N TRP A 164 -4.02 17.89 -6.02
CA TRP A 164 -3.68 18.38 -4.68
C TRP A 164 -2.48 19.32 -4.67
N ARG A 165 -1.44 19.01 -5.43
CA ARG A 165 -0.27 19.86 -5.57
C ARG A 165 -0.63 21.23 -6.18
N TYR A 166 -1.45 21.25 -7.23
CA TYR A 166 -1.88 22.49 -7.88
C TYR A 166 -2.79 23.36 -7.00
N ILE A 167 -3.57 22.78 -6.09
CA ILE A 167 -4.35 23.55 -5.10
C ILE A 167 -3.44 24.40 -4.21
N TYR A 168 -2.26 23.89 -3.84
CA TYR A 168 -1.27 24.64 -3.07
C TYR A 168 -0.44 25.59 -3.96
N GLU A 169 -0.07 25.16 -5.18
CA GLU A 169 0.83 25.93 -6.05
C GLU A 169 0.15 27.13 -6.74
N ASN A 170 -1.15 27.05 -7.05
CA ASN A 170 -1.85 28.06 -7.86
C ASN A 170 -2.86 28.93 -7.10
N SER A 171 -3.04 28.74 -5.78
CA SER A 171 -4.04 29.49 -5.02
C SER A 171 -3.50 30.08 -3.73
N GLY A 172 -3.40 31.41 -3.67
CA GLY A 172 -3.49 32.18 -2.43
C GLY A 172 -4.90 32.20 -1.82
N ASN A 173 -5.72 31.18 -2.05
CA ASN A 173 -7.14 31.12 -1.66
C ASN A 173 -7.43 29.88 -0.82
N SER A 174 -8.34 30.04 0.14
CA SER A 174 -8.86 29.01 1.03
C SER A 174 -9.35 27.78 0.26
N VAL A 175 -8.89 26.60 0.70
CA VAL A 175 -9.34 25.30 0.18
C VAL A 175 -10.80 25.11 0.56
N HIS A 176 -11.72 25.39 -0.37
CA HIS A 176 -13.10 24.97 -0.22
C HIS A 176 -13.16 23.48 -0.55
N ILE A 177 -12.91 22.67 0.47
CA ILE A 177 -13.16 21.23 0.40
C ILE A 177 -14.66 21.09 0.16
N PRO A 178 -15.11 20.50 -0.97
CA PRO A 178 -16.51 20.16 -1.13
C PRO A 178 -16.88 19.31 0.09
N THR A 179 -17.94 19.69 0.80
CA THR A 179 -18.48 18.94 1.95
C THR A 179 -18.87 17.50 1.59
N ILE A 180 -18.76 17.18 0.30
CA ILE A 180 -18.98 15.93 -0.37
C ILE A 180 -17.60 15.36 -0.78
N ILE A 181 -16.88 14.83 0.20
CA ILE A 181 -16.07 13.64 -0.03
C ILE A 181 -16.89 12.56 0.67
N PHE A 182 -17.73 11.88 -0.11
CA PHE A 182 -18.46 10.71 0.36
C PHE A 182 -17.45 9.58 0.60
#